data_AF-A0A534X276-F1
#
_entry.id   AF-A0A534X276-F1
#
_cell.length_a   1.000
_cell.length_b   1.000
_cell.length_c   1.000
_cell.angle_alpha   90.00
_cell.angle_beta   90.00
_cell.angle_gamma   90.00
#
_symmetry.space_group_name_H-M   'P 1'
#
loop_
_entity.id
_entity.type
_entity.pdbx_description
1 polymer ?
#
loop_
_entity_poly.entity_id
_entity_poly.type
_entity_poly.pdbx_seq_one_letter_code
_entity_poly.pdbx_strand_id
1 'polypeptide(L)'
;MARERKKPHRRLLDAARKHQDELEAAGLPPRAIESYEVALRGAAQAKTASGAAKVLVRDIQREVEEFQAAIRKEFHANPSFQAVFKAHERMPAEARDVLALGRHVAREAPGYAQNLIKYAINAATVSHLVALCDQLEGELGGVDPVQRARTIEEQIVAAAQRAFAGRPELAAFEPKSSP
;
A
#
# COMPACT_ATOMS: atom_id res chain seq x y z
N MET A 1 -8.56 -8.26 21.52
CA MET A 1 -9.77 -7.54 21.08
C MET A 1 -9.97 -7.65 19.55
N ALA A 2 -10.32 -8.83 19.04
CA ALA A 2 -10.35 -9.11 17.58
C ALA A 2 -11.75 -9.47 17.02
N ARG A 3 -12.81 -9.36 17.84
CA ARG A 3 -14.16 -9.84 17.49
C ARG A 3 -15.08 -8.77 16.90
N GLU A 4 -14.78 -7.47 17.07
CA GLU A 4 -15.66 -6.39 16.58
C GLU A 4 -15.38 -5.94 15.14
N ARG A 5 -14.12 -5.97 14.70
CA ARG A 5 -13.74 -5.55 13.33
C ARG A 5 -14.22 -6.47 12.21
N LYS A 6 -14.67 -7.69 12.50
CA LYS A 6 -15.23 -8.62 11.48
C LYS A 6 -16.66 -8.28 11.06
N LYS A 7 -17.41 -7.53 11.88
CA LYS A 7 -18.80 -7.17 11.63
C LYS A 7 -19.00 -6.16 10.48
N PRO A 8 -18.18 -5.10 10.32
CA PRO A 8 -18.38 -4.12 9.23
C PRO A 8 -18.12 -4.70 7.84
N HIS A 9 -17.00 -5.37 7.61
CA HIS A 9 -16.67 -5.90 6.28
C HIS A 9 -17.65 -6.99 5.80
N ARG A 10 -18.12 -7.85 6.71
CA ARG A 10 -19.12 -8.88 6.37
C ARG A 10 -20.46 -8.27 6.00
N ARG A 11 -20.90 -7.24 6.74
CA ARG A 11 -22.14 -6.50 6.42
C ARG A 11 -22.06 -5.82 5.06
N LEU A 12 -20.95 -5.13 4.78
CA LEU A 12 -20.75 -4.47 3.49
C LEU A 12 -20.77 -5.49 2.35
N LEU A 13 -20.11 -6.65 2.54
CA LEU A 13 -20.05 -7.70 1.53
C LEU A 13 -21.42 -8.36 1.30
N ASP A 14 -22.20 -8.59 2.36
CA ASP A 14 -23.57 -9.10 2.26
C ASP A 14 -24.48 -8.10 1.53
N ALA A 15 -24.38 -6.80 1.85
CA ALA A 15 -25.13 -5.74 1.19
C ALA A 15 -24.73 -5.58 -0.29
N ALA A 16 -23.43 -5.61 -0.60
CA ALA A 16 -22.93 -5.50 -1.96
C ALA A 16 -23.38 -6.69 -2.82
N ARG A 17 -23.34 -7.92 -2.30
CA ARG A 17 -23.84 -9.10 -3.03
C ARG A 17 -25.34 -9.05 -3.27
N LYS A 18 -26.12 -8.55 -2.31
CA LYS A 18 -27.57 -8.42 -2.45
C LYS A 18 -27.97 -7.43 -3.56
N HIS A 19 -27.14 -6.42 -3.79
CA HIS A 19 -27.41 -5.30 -4.71
C HIS A 19 -26.38 -5.21 -5.85
N GLN A 20 -25.83 -6.36 -6.28
CA GLN A 20 -24.72 -6.38 -7.22
C GLN A 20 -25.09 -5.71 -8.55
N ASP A 21 -26.26 -6.03 -9.09
CA ASP A 21 -26.70 -5.50 -10.40
C ASP A 21 -26.85 -3.98 -10.37
N GLU A 22 -27.42 -3.42 -9.30
CA GLU A 22 -27.56 -1.97 -9.17
C GLU A 22 -26.22 -1.25 -8.96
N LEU A 23 -25.28 -1.88 -8.25
CA LEU A 23 -23.94 -1.34 -8.06
C LEU A 23 -23.14 -1.36 -9.36
N GLU A 24 -23.22 -2.44 -10.13
CA GLU A 24 -22.57 -2.55 -11.45
C GLU A 24 -23.19 -1.54 -12.43
N ALA A 25 -24.52 -1.39 -12.45
CA ALA A 25 -25.21 -0.36 -13.25
C ALA A 25 -24.80 1.07 -12.84
N ALA A 26 -24.47 1.29 -11.57
CA ALA A 26 -23.94 2.55 -11.07
C ALA A 26 -22.43 2.74 -11.28
N GLY A 27 -21.76 1.82 -12.00
CA GLY A 27 -20.35 1.93 -12.38
C GLY A 27 -19.37 1.31 -11.38
N LEU A 28 -19.79 0.30 -10.61
CA LEU A 28 -18.86 -0.60 -9.93
C LEU A 28 -18.22 -1.54 -10.98
N PRO A 29 -16.88 -1.74 -10.98
CA PRO A 29 -16.26 -2.67 -11.89
C PRO A 29 -16.79 -4.10 -11.72
N PRO A 30 -16.98 -4.86 -12.82
CA PRO A 30 -17.32 -6.27 -12.74
C PRO A 30 -16.32 -7.04 -11.87
N ARG A 31 -16.79 -7.95 -11.02
CA ARG A 31 -15.98 -8.72 -10.06
C ARG A 31 -15.29 -7.91 -8.95
N ALA A 32 -15.62 -6.63 -8.76
CA ALA A 32 -15.10 -5.87 -7.62
C ALA A 32 -15.45 -6.54 -6.28
N ILE A 33 -16.69 -7.04 -6.14
CA ILE A 33 -17.16 -7.72 -4.91
C ILE A 33 -16.38 -9.02 -4.65
N GLU A 34 -16.13 -9.83 -5.68
CA GLU A 34 -15.29 -11.03 -5.57
C GLU A 34 -13.84 -10.68 -5.19
N SER A 35 -13.29 -9.65 -5.83
CA SER A 35 -11.95 -9.13 -5.53
C SER A 35 -11.83 -8.61 -4.11
N TYR A 36 -12.88 -7.98 -3.57
CA TYR A 36 -12.96 -7.52 -2.20
C TYR A 36 -12.92 -8.70 -1.22
N GLU A 37 -13.67 -9.77 -1.49
CA GLU A 37 -13.67 -10.97 -0.66
C GLU A 37 -12.31 -11.68 -0.63
N VAL A 38 -11.63 -11.75 -1.77
CA VAL A 38 -10.27 -12.29 -1.88
C VAL A 38 -9.29 -11.43 -1.07
N ALA A 39 -9.39 -10.10 -1.19
CA ALA A 39 -8.57 -9.16 -0.44
C ALA A 39 -8.80 -9.28 1.08
N LEU A 40 -10.06 -9.38 1.53
CA LEU A 40 -10.38 -9.58 2.95
C LEU A 40 -9.87 -10.92 3.49
N ARG A 41 -9.97 -12.01 2.70
CA ARG A 41 -9.37 -13.30 3.05
C ARG A 41 -7.86 -13.21 3.15
N GLY A 42 -7.21 -12.54 2.20
CA GLY A 42 -5.77 -12.26 2.22
C GLY A 42 -5.35 -11.44 3.44
N ALA A 43 -6.13 -10.43 3.82
CA ALA A 43 -5.88 -9.61 5.01
C ALA A 43 -6.04 -10.41 6.31
N ALA A 44 -7.02 -11.31 6.37
CA ALA A 44 -7.21 -12.20 7.51
C ALA A 44 -6.13 -13.29 7.62
N GLN A 45 -5.54 -13.67 6.48
CA GLN A 45 -4.47 -14.67 6.36
C GLN A 45 -3.08 -14.05 6.28
N ALA A 46 -2.95 -12.72 6.33
CA ALA A 46 -1.67 -12.02 6.36
C ALA A 46 -0.93 -12.47 7.62
N LYS A 47 -0.14 -13.54 7.45
CA LYS A 47 0.69 -14.12 8.49
C LYS A 47 1.73 -13.08 8.88
N THR A 48 2.13 -13.12 10.14
CA THR A 48 3.38 -12.49 10.61
C THR A 48 4.48 -12.73 9.59
N ALA A 49 5.16 -11.64 9.18
CA ALA A 49 6.25 -11.67 8.21
C ALA A 49 7.15 -12.89 8.43
N SER A 50 7.39 -13.67 7.36
CA SER A 50 8.26 -14.84 7.38
C SER A 50 9.66 -14.46 7.90
N GLY A 51 10.45 -15.43 8.38
CA GLY A 51 11.84 -15.18 8.77
C GLY A 51 12.64 -14.50 7.64
N ALA A 52 12.41 -14.91 6.39
CA ALA A 52 12.99 -14.30 5.20
C ALA A 52 12.50 -12.86 5.00
N ALA A 53 11.20 -12.59 5.12
CA ALA A 53 10.65 -11.24 5.04
C ALA A 53 11.27 -10.30 6.08
N LYS A 54 11.52 -10.76 7.32
CA LYS A 54 12.17 -9.93 8.35
C LYS A 54 13.62 -9.57 7.99
N VAL A 55 14.36 -10.51 7.40
CA VAL A 55 15.73 -10.25 6.92
C VAL A 55 15.70 -9.23 5.78
N LEU A 56 14.81 -9.43 4.80
CA LEU A 56 14.65 -8.51 3.67
C LEU A 56 14.24 -7.10 4.11
N VAL A 57 13.34 -6.98 5.09
CA VAL A 57 12.97 -5.69 5.68
C VAL A 57 14.20 -4.98 6.25
N ARG A 58 14.99 -5.68 7.07
CA ARG A 58 16.20 -5.09 7.66
C ARG A 58 17.21 -4.68 6.59
N ASP A 59 17.40 -5.51 5.57
CA ASP A 59 18.37 -5.23 4.51
C ASP A 59 17.91 -4.03 3.66
N ILE A 60 16.62 -3.93 3.31
CA ILE A 60 16.06 -2.75 2.63
C ILE A 60 16.18 -1.49 3.50
N GLN A 61 15.85 -1.59 4.80
CA GLN A 61 15.98 -0.46 5.73
C GLN A 61 17.42 0.07 5.73
N ARG A 62 18.42 -0.82 5.80
CA ARG A 62 19.83 -0.44 5.75
C ARG A 62 20.17 0.27 4.44
N GLU A 63 19.85 -0.32 3.28
CA GLU A 63 20.17 0.28 1.98
C GLU A 63 19.53 1.66 1.80
N VAL A 64 18.28 1.82 2.23
CA VAL A 64 17.57 3.11 2.15
C VAL A 64 18.15 4.12 3.14
N GLU A 65 18.50 3.73 4.36
CA GLU A 65 19.13 4.63 5.34
C GLU A 65 20.49 5.12 4.86
N GLU A 66 21.31 4.25 4.29
CA GLU A 66 22.60 4.60 3.68
C GLU A 66 22.39 5.56 2.51
N PHE A 67 21.42 5.29 1.65
CA PHE A 67 21.05 6.17 0.55
C PHE A 67 20.61 7.55 1.06
N GLN A 68 19.69 7.61 2.02
CA GLN A 68 19.21 8.86 2.61
C GLN A 68 20.33 9.63 3.31
N ALA A 69 21.26 8.95 3.98
CA ALA A 69 22.43 9.57 4.59
C ALA A 69 23.35 10.20 3.54
N ALA A 70 23.61 9.51 2.43
CA ALA A 70 24.36 10.05 1.31
C ALA A 70 23.67 11.28 0.71
N ILE A 71 22.35 11.23 0.52
CA ILE A 71 21.57 12.37 0.02
C ILE A 71 21.67 13.58 0.97
N ARG A 72 21.51 13.38 2.28
CA ARG A 72 21.66 14.46 3.28
C ARG A 72 23.06 15.08 3.24
N LYS A 73 24.10 14.26 3.12
CA LYS A 73 25.49 14.71 3.12
C LYS A 73 25.83 15.51 1.86
N GLU A 74 25.57 14.92 0.70
CA GLU A 74 26.04 15.43 -0.58
C GLU A 74 25.15 16.56 -1.12
N PHE A 75 23.89 16.61 -0.69
CA PHE A 75 22.91 17.62 -1.12
C PHE A 75 22.37 18.47 0.05
N HIS A 76 23.16 18.67 1.11
CA HIS A 76 22.74 19.39 2.33
C HIS A 76 22.10 20.77 2.08
N ALA A 77 22.52 21.49 1.02
CA ALA A 77 22.00 22.80 0.64
C ALA A 77 20.75 22.76 -0.28
N ASN A 78 20.24 21.57 -0.64
CA ASN A 78 19.08 21.41 -1.52
C ASN A 78 17.96 20.59 -0.84
N PRO A 79 17.11 21.24 -0.01
CA PRO A 79 16.02 20.57 0.69
C PRO A 79 14.98 19.93 -0.24
N SER A 80 14.72 20.54 -1.39
CA SER A 80 13.76 20.00 -2.38
C SER A 80 14.23 18.65 -2.93
N PHE A 81 15.53 18.52 -3.22
CA PHE A 81 16.11 17.26 -3.66
C PHE A 81 16.12 16.20 -2.55
N GLN A 82 16.43 16.60 -1.32
CA GLN A 82 16.36 15.70 -0.16
C GLN A 82 14.93 15.18 0.08
N ALA A 83 13.91 16.02 -0.15
CA ALA A 83 12.51 15.65 0.00
C ALA A 83 12.06 14.59 -1.02
N VAL A 84 12.59 14.60 -2.24
CA VAL A 84 12.30 13.56 -3.26
C VAL A 84 12.64 12.16 -2.76
N PHE A 85 13.69 12.01 -1.97
CA PHE A 85 14.11 10.72 -1.41
C PHE A 85 13.73 10.55 0.07
N LYS A 86 12.84 11.44 0.57
CA LYS A 86 12.35 11.42 1.95
C LYS A 86 13.49 11.40 2.98
N ALA A 87 14.59 12.11 2.69
CA ALA A 87 15.85 11.92 3.40
C ALA A 87 15.81 12.32 4.89
N HIS A 88 14.77 13.02 5.34
CA HIS A 88 14.54 13.35 6.77
C HIS A 88 13.39 12.58 7.40
N GLU A 89 12.66 11.77 6.63
CA GLU A 89 11.59 10.95 7.19
C GLU A 89 12.19 9.79 7.99
N ARG A 90 11.51 9.41 9.07
CA ARG A 90 11.90 8.26 9.88
C ARG A 90 11.71 6.97 9.08
N MET A 91 12.67 6.05 9.17
CA MET A 91 12.55 4.72 8.58
C MET A 91 11.31 3.98 9.13
N PRO A 92 10.39 3.50 8.27
CA PRO A 92 9.23 2.75 8.71
C PRO A 92 9.60 1.41 9.35
N ALA A 93 8.77 0.94 10.29
CA ALA A 93 8.99 -0.35 10.96
C ALA A 93 8.23 -1.51 10.28
N GLU A 94 7.12 -1.21 9.60
CA GLU A 94 6.27 -2.21 8.98
C GLU A 94 6.81 -2.62 7.60
N ALA A 95 6.80 -3.92 7.32
CA ALA A 95 7.40 -4.48 6.11
C ALA A 95 6.86 -3.86 4.81
N ARG A 96 5.56 -3.56 4.80
CA ARG A 96 4.86 -2.94 3.66
C ARG A 96 5.29 -1.49 3.44
N ASP A 97 5.45 -0.73 4.51
CA ASP A 97 5.90 0.66 4.44
C ASP A 97 7.37 0.75 4.04
N VAL A 98 8.20 -0.19 4.52
CA VAL A 98 9.60 -0.35 4.10
C VAL A 98 9.68 -0.68 2.61
N LEU A 99 8.87 -1.62 2.12
CA LEU A 99 8.77 -1.94 0.69
C LEU A 99 8.34 -0.71 -0.13
N ALA A 100 7.33 0.02 0.33
CA ALA A 100 6.84 1.21 -0.36
C ALA A 100 7.92 2.30 -0.46
N LEU A 101 8.67 2.54 0.61
CA LEU A 101 9.78 3.49 0.62
C LEU A 101 10.93 3.04 -0.30
N GLY A 102 11.33 1.76 -0.23
CA GLY A 102 12.37 1.21 -1.11
C GLY A 102 12.00 1.33 -2.59
N ARG A 103 10.74 1.01 -2.95
CA ARG A 103 10.21 1.18 -4.31
C ARG A 103 10.20 2.63 -4.76
N HIS A 104 9.85 3.55 -3.86
CA HIS A 104 9.87 4.97 -4.17
C HIS A 104 11.29 5.43 -4.50
N VAL A 105 12.29 5.13 -3.66
CA VAL A 105 13.70 5.47 -3.92
C VAL A 105 14.17 4.87 -5.24
N ALA A 106 13.87 3.59 -5.48
CA ALA A 106 14.24 2.89 -6.71
C ALA A 106 13.60 3.50 -7.97
N ARG A 107 12.38 4.03 -7.87
CA ARG A 107 11.67 4.67 -8.98
C ARG A 107 12.20 6.06 -9.28
N GLU A 108 12.49 6.87 -8.26
CA GLU A 108 12.94 8.25 -8.45
C GLU A 108 14.42 8.31 -8.87
N ALA A 109 15.27 7.42 -8.35
CA ALA A 109 16.73 7.48 -8.54
C ALA A 109 17.21 7.54 -10.00
N PRO A 110 16.65 6.78 -10.97
CA PRO A 110 17.02 6.89 -12.37
C PRO A 110 16.81 8.28 -12.98
N GLY A 111 15.78 9.01 -12.54
CA GLY A 111 15.51 10.39 -12.99
C GLY A 111 16.60 11.40 -12.58
N TYR A 112 17.45 11.02 -11.62
CA TYR A 112 18.54 11.84 -11.11
C TYR A 112 19.92 11.18 -11.28
N ALA A 113 20.04 10.19 -12.16
CA ALA A 113 21.25 9.37 -12.32
C ALA A 113 22.53 10.20 -12.48
N GLN A 114 22.51 11.30 -13.26
CA GLN A 114 23.68 12.18 -13.44
C GLN A 114 24.15 12.82 -12.12
N ASN A 115 23.20 13.26 -11.29
CA ASN A 115 23.51 13.83 -9.97
C ASN A 115 24.04 12.73 -9.04
N LEU A 116 23.41 11.57 -9.02
CA LEU A 116 23.83 10.45 -8.16
C LEU A 116 25.24 9.94 -8.52
N ILE A 117 25.55 9.79 -9.82
CA ILE A 117 26.88 9.39 -10.31
C ILE A 117 27.95 10.40 -9.85
N LYS A 118 27.67 11.70 -9.94
CA LYS A 118 28.61 12.76 -9.52
C LYS A 118 29.03 12.62 -8.05
N TYR A 119 28.14 12.11 -7.20
CA TYR A 119 28.39 11.93 -5.76
C TYR A 119 28.64 10.46 -5.38
N ALA A 120 29.03 9.62 -6.35
CA ALA A 120 29.33 8.19 -6.15
C ALA A 120 28.19 7.37 -5.53
N ILE A 121 26.94 7.83 -5.66
CA ILE A 121 25.76 7.03 -5.32
C ILE A 121 25.53 6.08 -6.49
N ASN A 122 25.94 4.82 -6.30
CA ASN A 122 26.11 3.87 -7.37
C ASN A 122 24.76 3.35 -7.91
N ALA A 123 24.63 3.27 -9.23
CA ALA A 123 23.52 2.58 -9.90
C ALA A 123 23.39 1.10 -9.45
N ALA A 124 24.49 0.48 -9.03
CA ALA A 124 24.47 -0.85 -8.43
C ALA A 124 23.69 -0.90 -7.11
N THR A 125 23.76 0.14 -6.28
CA THR A 125 22.98 0.25 -5.02
C THR A 125 21.49 0.32 -5.31
N VAL A 126 21.10 1.13 -6.29
CA VAL A 126 19.70 1.24 -6.73
C VAL A 126 19.20 -0.10 -7.30
N SER A 127 20.03 -0.76 -8.12
CA SER A 127 19.68 -2.07 -8.70
C SER A 127 19.57 -3.16 -7.63
N HIS A 128 20.44 -3.14 -6.63
CA HIS A 128 20.36 -4.06 -5.49
C HIS A 128 19.09 -3.82 -4.66
N LEU A 129 18.74 -2.55 -4.39
CA LEU A 129 17.52 -2.18 -3.71
C LEU A 129 16.27 -2.66 -4.46
N VAL A 130 16.24 -2.56 -5.80
CA VAL A 130 15.15 -3.13 -6.62
C VAL A 130 15.01 -4.63 -6.38
N ALA A 131 16.11 -5.38 -6.43
CA ALA A 131 16.08 -6.83 -6.24
C ALA A 131 15.58 -7.24 -4.83
N LEU A 132 16.03 -6.52 -3.79
CA LEU A 132 15.53 -6.74 -2.42
C LEU A 132 14.02 -6.43 -2.32
N CYS A 133 13.55 -5.36 -2.96
CA CYS A 133 12.12 -5.02 -2.99
C CYS A 133 11.30 -6.09 -3.71
N ASP A 134 11.78 -6.63 -4.84
CA ASP A 134 11.12 -7.72 -5.56
C ASP A 134 10.98 -8.98 -4.69
N GLN A 135 12.05 -9.33 -3.97
CA GLN A 135 12.06 -10.47 -3.05
C GLN A 135 11.10 -10.25 -1.88
N LEU A 136 11.11 -9.06 -1.27
CA LEU A 136 10.20 -8.74 -0.16
C LEU A 136 8.74 -8.74 -0.64
N GLU A 137 8.46 -8.22 -1.83
CA GLU A 137 7.13 -8.25 -2.40
C GLU A 137 6.63 -9.69 -2.61
N GLY A 138 7.49 -10.58 -3.11
CA GLY A 138 7.20 -12.00 -3.21
C GLY A 138 6.88 -12.63 -1.85
N GLU A 139 7.70 -12.37 -0.84
CA GLU A 139 7.52 -12.88 0.53
C GLU A 139 6.27 -12.33 1.21
N LEU A 140 5.86 -11.09 0.90
CA LEU A 140 4.66 -10.47 1.44
C LEU A 140 3.38 -10.90 0.69
N GLY A 141 3.51 -11.69 -0.38
CA GLY A 141 2.40 -12.22 -1.16
C GLY A 141 1.85 -11.25 -2.23
N GLY A 142 2.70 -10.38 -2.78
CA GLY A 142 2.31 -9.41 -3.82
C GLY A 142 1.56 -8.21 -3.25
N VAL A 143 0.51 -7.72 -3.93
CA VAL A 143 -0.26 -6.51 -3.54
C VAL A 143 -0.82 -6.63 -2.12
N ASP A 144 -0.67 -5.57 -1.30
CA ASP A 144 -1.19 -5.53 0.07
C ASP A 144 -2.71 -5.79 0.10
N PRO A 145 -3.15 -6.93 0.68
CA PRO A 145 -4.56 -7.29 0.71
C PRO A 145 -5.39 -6.33 1.56
N VAL A 146 -4.80 -5.65 2.56
CA VAL A 146 -5.51 -4.66 3.38
C VAL A 146 -5.78 -3.39 2.57
N GLN A 147 -4.76 -2.85 1.93
CA GLN A 147 -4.91 -1.65 1.09
C GLN A 147 -5.81 -1.91 -0.12
N ARG A 148 -5.71 -3.11 -0.72
CA ARG A 148 -6.60 -3.54 -1.80
C ARG A 148 -8.05 -3.65 -1.32
N ALA A 149 -8.28 -4.21 -0.14
CA ALA A 149 -9.63 -4.29 0.43
C ALA A 149 -10.21 -2.87 0.64
N ARG A 150 -9.44 -1.93 1.19
CA ARG A 150 -9.88 -0.53 1.37
C ARG A 150 -10.23 0.16 0.06
N THR A 151 -9.36 0.03 -0.94
CA THR A 151 -9.59 0.65 -2.27
C THR A 151 -10.89 0.14 -2.90
N ILE A 152 -11.17 -1.16 -2.77
CA ILE A 152 -12.40 -1.74 -3.30
C ILE A 152 -13.61 -1.35 -2.45
N GLU A 153 -13.46 -1.28 -1.13
CA GLU A 153 -14.51 -0.78 -0.22
C GLU A 153 -14.95 0.64 -0.59
N GLU A 154 -13.99 1.55 -0.86
CA GLU A 154 -14.27 2.91 -1.32
C GLU A 154 -15.05 2.92 -2.65
N GLN A 155 -14.69 2.03 -3.60
CA GLN A 155 -15.41 1.88 -4.86
C GLN A 155 -16.84 1.38 -4.66
N ILE A 156 -17.05 0.40 -3.76
CA ILE A 156 -18.38 -0.13 -3.41
C ILE A 156 -19.23 0.98 -2.79
N VAL A 157 -18.70 1.74 -1.84
CA VAL A 157 -19.43 2.85 -1.19
C VAL A 157 -19.77 3.95 -2.21
N ALA A 158 -18.83 4.32 -3.08
CA ALA A 158 -19.07 5.32 -4.13
C ALA A 158 -20.11 4.85 -5.17
N ALA A 159 -20.11 3.57 -5.52
CA ALA A 159 -21.16 2.99 -6.37
C ALA A 159 -22.53 2.98 -5.65
N ALA A 160 -22.56 2.63 -4.35
CA ALA A 160 -23.77 2.62 -3.56
C ALA A 160 -24.38 4.04 -3.41
N GLN A 161 -23.55 5.06 -3.19
CA GLN A 161 -23.98 6.46 -3.16
C GLN A 161 -24.65 6.89 -4.47
N ARG A 162 -24.16 6.41 -5.61
CA ARG A 162 -24.75 6.67 -6.92
C ARG A 162 -26.03 5.87 -7.16
N ALA A 163 -26.05 4.59 -6.79
CA ALA A 163 -27.18 3.68 -7.01
C ALA A 163 -28.39 3.96 -6.09
N PHE A 164 -28.12 4.40 -4.86
CA PHE A 164 -29.10 4.48 -3.77
C PHE A 164 -29.24 5.88 -3.18
N ALA A 165 -28.86 6.94 -3.91
CA ALA A 165 -29.07 8.31 -3.47
C ALA A 165 -30.55 8.56 -3.09
N GLY A 166 -30.80 8.98 -1.85
CA GLY A 166 -32.16 9.22 -1.33
C GLY A 166 -32.98 7.96 -1.04
N ARG A 167 -32.37 6.76 -1.12
CA ARG A 167 -33.02 5.47 -0.86
C ARG A 167 -32.54 4.86 0.47
N PRO A 168 -33.41 4.18 1.24
CA PRO A 168 -33.05 3.61 2.54
C PRO A 168 -31.96 2.53 2.46
N GLU A 169 -31.78 1.90 1.30
CA GLU A 169 -30.76 0.89 1.03
C GLU A 169 -29.33 1.42 1.18
N LEU A 170 -29.12 2.74 1.03
CA LEU A 170 -27.81 3.37 1.21
C LEU A 170 -27.26 3.19 2.64
N ALA A 171 -28.14 3.11 3.65
CA ALA A 171 -27.77 2.93 5.05
C ALA A 171 -27.03 1.59 5.31
N ALA A 172 -27.13 0.61 4.41
CA ALA A 172 -26.39 -0.65 4.50
C ALA A 172 -24.90 -0.51 4.11
N PHE A 173 -24.54 0.57 3.40
CA PHE A 173 -23.19 0.84 2.89
C PHE A 173 -22.46 1.95 3.65
N GLU A 174 -23.18 2.73 4.46
CA GLU A 174 -22.56 3.75 5.30
C GLU A 174 -21.80 3.12 6.49
N PRO A 175 -20.57 3.58 6.78
CA PRO A 175 -19.88 3.17 8.00
C PRO A 175 -20.73 3.66 9.17
N LYS A 176 -21.24 2.74 10.01
CA LYS A 176 -21.88 3.15 11.27
C LYS A 176 -20.84 3.89 12.10
N SER A 177 -20.94 5.21 12.12
CA SER A 177 -20.35 6.03 13.17
C SER A 177 -20.92 5.51 14.49
N SER A 178 -20.11 4.76 15.24
CA SER A 178 -20.41 4.53 16.64
C SER A 178 -20.37 5.88 17.35
N PRO A 179 -21.40 6.24 18.14
CA PRO A 179 -21.21 7.25 19.19
C PRO A 179 -20.17 6.79 20.21
#